data_AF-A0A3L7PFJ8-F1
#
_entry.id   AF-A0A3L7PFJ8-F1
#
_cell.length_a   1.000
_cell.length_b   1.000
_cell.length_c   1.000
_cell.angle_alpha   90.00
_cell.angle_beta   90.00
_cell.angle_gamma   90.00
#
_symmetry.space_group_name_H-M   'P 1'
#
loop_
_entity.id
_entity.type
_entity.pdbx_description
1 polymer ?
#
loop_
_entity_poly.entity_id
_entity_poly.type
_entity_poly.pdbx_seq_one_letter_code
_entity_poly.pdbx_strand_id
1 'polypeptide(L)'
;MISQIKGEVSDRSTAPPRSERPRHMTEAADSAITRGLAWLAERQQADGGFGNPRTYSRNVGVCALCGLAFLPQGIAGRFQQQIRGCTDYLLQHARPSGQIIEDDVVTHAPMFGHGFATTYLAQVYGMGLRDELKTALRRAVSLILAAQDASGAWRYTPFPDDGDVSVTTCQMIALASARQAGI
;
A
#
# COMPACT_ATOMS: atom_id res chain seq x y z
N MET A 1 13.19 51.32 48.65
CA MET A 1 13.80 50.00 48.39
C MET A 1 12.72 49.03 47.93
N ILE A 2 12.29 49.10 46.66
CA ILE A 2 11.46 48.07 46.03
C ILE A 2 11.99 47.92 44.60
N SER A 3 12.58 46.75 44.36
CA SER A 3 13.32 46.34 43.17
C SER A 3 12.39 46.01 42.00
N GLN A 4 12.84 46.32 40.80
CA GLN A 4 12.19 45.99 39.53
C GLN A 4 12.05 44.49 39.35
N ILE A 5 10.86 44.02 38.94
CA ILE A 5 10.64 42.66 38.43
C ILE A 5 10.73 42.73 36.91
N LYS A 6 11.86 42.30 36.34
CA LYS A 6 11.98 41.99 34.92
C LYS A 6 11.27 40.65 34.68
N GLY A 7 10.19 40.66 33.93
CA GLY A 7 9.57 39.44 33.40
C GLY A 7 10.42 38.88 32.28
N GLU A 8 10.97 37.68 32.48
CA GLU A 8 11.58 36.88 31.42
C GLU A 8 10.50 36.43 30.43
N VAL A 9 10.67 36.84 29.17
CA VAL A 9 9.90 36.27 28.05
C VAL A 9 10.48 34.88 27.81
N SER A 10 9.75 33.86 28.29
CA SER A 10 10.03 32.46 27.99
C SER A 10 9.83 32.22 26.49
N ASP A 11 10.96 32.04 25.81
CA ASP A 11 11.06 31.52 24.45
C ASP A 11 10.39 30.13 24.40
N ARG A 12 9.16 30.08 23.87
CA ARG A 12 8.46 28.83 23.53
C ARG A 12 8.61 28.55 22.04
N SER A 13 9.85 28.38 21.58
CA SER A 13 10.14 27.65 20.35
C SER A 13 10.66 26.25 20.67
N THR A 14 9.79 25.38 21.19
CA THR A 14 10.08 23.94 21.25
C THR A 14 9.45 23.28 20.03
N ALA A 15 10.20 23.20 18.94
CA ALA A 15 9.93 22.20 17.90
C ALA A 15 9.79 20.82 18.59
N PRO A 16 8.85 19.96 18.17
CA PRO A 16 8.72 18.65 18.78
C PRO A 16 10.06 17.92 18.70
N PRO A 17 10.47 17.20 19.76
CA PRO A 17 11.73 16.45 19.73
C PRO A 17 11.72 15.55 18.50
N ARG A 18 12.82 15.56 17.74
CA ARG A 18 13.05 14.57 16.67
C ARG A 18 12.77 13.21 17.28
N SER A 19 11.75 12.51 16.78
CA SER A 19 11.35 11.22 17.33
C SER A 19 12.59 10.33 17.42
N GLU A 20 12.98 9.93 18.62
CA GLU A 20 14.07 8.97 18.80
C GLU A 20 13.79 7.76 17.91
N ARG A 21 14.84 7.27 17.23
CA ARG A 21 14.67 6.09 16.36
C ARG A 21 14.08 4.96 17.20
N PRO A 22 13.06 4.23 16.71
CA PRO A 22 12.52 3.08 17.42
C PRO A 22 13.64 2.13 17.83
N ARG A 23 13.58 1.57 19.05
CA ARG A 23 14.65 0.72 19.62
C ARG A 23 15.09 -0.45 18.71
N HIS A 24 14.22 -0.87 17.80
CA HIS A 24 14.44 -1.99 16.88
C HIS A 24 15.11 -1.57 15.56
N MET A 25 15.24 -0.27 15.29
CA MET A 25 15.89 0.28 14.09
C MET A 25 17.40 0.40 14.30
N THR A 26 18.09 -0.73 14.15
CA THR A 26 19.56 -0.78 14.20
C THR A 26 20.18 -0.37 12.87
N GLU A 27 21.46 0.01 12.86
CA GLU A 27 22.19 0.29 11.62
C GLU A 27 22.21 -0.92 10.66
N ALA A 28 22.26 -2.13 11.22
CA ALA A 28 22.15 -3.36 10.45
C ALA A 28 20.79 -3.49 9.75
N ALA A 29 19.70 -3.09 10.42
CA ALA A 29 18.37 -3.04 9.84
C ALA A 29 18.27 -2.00 8.71
N ASP A 30 18.78 -0.78 8.93
CA ASP A 30 18.81 0.27 7.90
C ASP A 30 19.58 -0.17 6.65
N SER A 31 20.73 -0.82 6.87
CA SER A 31 21.56 -1.36 5.80
C SER A 31 20.85 -2.49 5.03
N ALA A 32 20.14 -3.38 5.74
CA ALA A 32 19.35 -4.44 5.12
C ALA A 32 18.17 -3.88 4.31
N ILE A 33 17.45 -2.89 4.83
CA ILE A 33 16.36 -2.19 4.13
C ILE A 33 16.89 -1.55 2.85
N THR A 34 18.00 -0.82 2.94
CA THR A 34 18.60 -0.15 1.78
C THR A 34 18.97 -1.14 0.68
N ARG A 35 19.59 -2.28 1.03
CA ARG A 35 19.92 -3.33 0.06
C ARG A 35 18.66 -3.98 -0.51
N GLY A 36 17.66 -4.26 0.32
CA GLY A 36 16.39 -4.86 -0.11
C GLY A 36 15.64 -3.99 -1.11
N LEU A 37 15.53 -2.68 -0.84
CA LEU A 37 14.87 -1.74 -1.75
C LEU A 37 15.63 -1.60 -3.07
N ALA A 38 16.96 -1.56 -3.06
CA ALA A 38 17.75 -1.55 -4.29
C ALA A 38 17.54 -2.84 -5.11
N TRP A 39 17.57 -4.00 -4.45
CA TRP A 39 17.33 -5.30 -5.08
C TRP A 39 15.94 -5.42 -5.71
N LEU A 40 14.91 -4.87 -5.04
CA LEU A 40 13.55 -4.80 -5.57
C LEU A 40 13.48 -3.88 -6.79
N ALA A 41 14.08 -2.69 -6.71
CA ALA A 41 14.06 -1.73 -7.81
C ALA A 41 14.68 -2.29 -9.11
N GLU A 42 15.75 -3.09 -8.98
CA GLU A 42 16.40 -3.78 -10.11
C GLU A 42 15.55 -4.89 -10.76
N ARG A 43 14.48 -5.34 -10.10
CA ARG A 43 13.64 -6.48 -10.53
C ARG A 43 12.26 -6.10 -11.04
N GLN A 44 11.91 -4.81 -10.95
CA GLN A 44 10.72 -4.33 -11.60
C GLN A 44 10.88 -4.52 -13.11
N GLN A 45 9.85 -5.07 -13.73
CA GLN A 45 9.83 -5.31 -15.17
C GLN A 45 9.43 -4.03 -15.91
N ALA A 46 9.62 -4.02 -17.24
CA ALA A 46 9.35 -2.85 -18.08
C ALA A 46 7.88 -2.38 -18.04
N ASP A 47 6.94 -3.27 -17.76
CA ASP A 47 5.51 -2.96 -17.58
C ASP A 47 5.16 -2.49 -16.16
N GLY A 48 6.14 -2.42 -15.25
CA GLY A 48 5.94 -2.05 -13.84
C GLY A 48 5.61 -3.23 -12.92
N GLY A 49 5.40 -4.42 -13.49
CA GLY A 49 5.08 -5.64 -12.77
C GLY A 49 6.30 -6.27 -12.08
N PHE A 50 6.01 -7.30 -11.28
CA PHE A 50 6.98 -8.11 -10.56
C PHE A 50 6.64 -9.59 -10.69
N GLY A 51 7.57 -10.46 -10.30
CA GLY A 51 7.36 -11.91 -10.24
C GLY A 51 8.40 -12.71 -10.99
N ASN A 52 8.26 -14.03 -10.92
CA ASN A 52 9.11 -14.98 -11.64
C ASN A 52 8.26 -15.63 -12.75
N PRO A 53 8.77 -15.80 -13.99
CA PRO A 53 8.06 -16.51 -15.05
C PRO A 53 7.53 -17.90 -14.64
N ARG A 54 8.17 -18.57 -13.68
CA ARG A 54 7.76 -19.90 -13.20
C ARG A 54 6.69 -19.86 -12.10
N THR A 55 6.58 -18.77 -11.34
CA THR A 55 5.68 -18.68 -10.17
C THR A 55 5.38 -17.21 -9.86
N TYR A 56 4.09 -16.88 -9.65
CA TYR A 56 3.64 -15.51 -9.46
C TYR A 56 4.06 -14.58 -10.60
N SER A 57 4.11 -15.10 -11.83
CA SER A 57 4.45 -14.32 -13.01
C SER A 57 3.48 -13.16 -13.11
N ARG A 58 3.99 -11.92 -13.02
CA ARG A 58 3.17 -10.72 -13.17
C ARG A 58 2.00 -10.64 -12.15
N ASN A 59 2.16 -11.22 -10.95
CA ASN A 59 1.09 -11.22 -9.95
C ASN A 59 0.83 -9.81 -9.37
N VAL A 60 -0.43 -9.39 -9.33
CA VAL A 60 -0.81 -8.05 -8.85
C VAL A 60 -0.52 -7.85 -7.36
N GLY A 61 -0.64 -8.90 -6.55
CA GLY A 61 -0.34 -8.85 -5.11
C GLY A 61 1.14 -8.64 -4.84
N VAL A 62 2.01 -9.35 -5.57
CA VAL A 62 3.48 -9.16 -5.48
C VAL A 62 3.85 -7.73 -5.89
N CYS A 63 3.31 -7.24 -7.01
CA CYS A 63 3.55 -5.87 -7.45
C CYS A 63 3.14 -4.83 -6.39
N ALA A 64 1.95 -5.01 -5.79
CA ALA A 64 1.44 -4.12 -4.74
C ALA A 64 2.31 -4.13 -3.48
N LEU A 65 2.76 -5.30 -3.01
CA LEU A 65 3.65 -5.42 -1.86
C LEU A 65 5.01 -4.77 -2.11
N CYS A 66 5.59 -4.94 -3.30
CA CYS A 66 6.80 -4.23 -3.70
C CYS A 66 6.58 -2.72 -3.73
N GLY A 67 5.45 -2.27 -4.29
CA GLY A 67 5.03 -0.87 -4.28
C GLY A 67 4.95 -0.28 -2.87
N LEU A 68 4.29 -0.99 -1.95
CA LEU A 68 4.17 -0.59 -0.53
C LEU A 68 5.54 -0.44 0.14
N ALA A 69 6.50 -1.31 -0.17
CA ALA A 69 7.86 -1.23 0.38
C ALA A 69 8.59 0.07 -0.01
N PHE A 70 8.27 0.65 -1.18
CA PHE A 70 8.86 1.91 -1.63
C PHE A 70 8.20 3.15 -1.01
N LEU A 71 6.93 3.09 -0.61
CA LEU A 71 6.17 4.28 -0.16
C LEU A 71 6.80 5.05 1.02
N PRO A 72 7.43 4.41 2.03
CA PRO A 72 8.11 5.13 3.10
C PRO A 72 9.22 6.07 2.63
N GLN A 73 9.74 5.89 1.41
CA GLN A 73 10.75 6.75 0.80
C GLN A 73 10.12 8.00 0.14
N GLY A 74 8.79 8.11 0.14
CA GLY A 74 8.02 9.20 -0.44
C GLY A 74 7.69 9.00 -1.93
N ILE A 75 6.49 9.41 -2.35
CA ILE A 75 6.05 9.27 -3.76
C ILE A 75 6.85 10.11 -4.76
N ALA A 76 7.50 11.18 -4.29
CA ALA A 76 8.44 12.01 -5.07
C ALA A 76 9.91 11.73 -4.70
N GLY A 77 10.16 10.63 -3.95
CA GLY A 77 11.48 10.27 -3.46
C GLY A 77 12.29 9.42 -4.44
N ARG A 78 13.33 8.75 -3.91
CA ARG A 78 14.30 7.96 -4.68
C ARG A 78 13.66 6.92 -5.59
N PHE A 79 12.54 6.32 -5.17
CA PHE A 79 11.87 5.25 -5.90
C PHE A 79 10.61 5.70 -6.63
N GLN A 80 10.50 7.00 -6.99
CA GLN A 80 9.29 7.52 -7.66
C GLN A 80 8.95 6.77 -8.96
N GLN A 81 9.98 6.34 -9.72
CA GLN A 81 9.77 5.63 -10.98
C GLN A 81 9.17 4.25 -10.71
N GLN A 82 9.65 3.56 -9.68
CA GLN A 82 9.14 2.26 -9.28
C GLN A 82 7.70 2.36 -8.79
N ILE A 83 7.39 3.38 -7.99
CA ILE A 83 6.03 3.65 -7.50
C ILE A 83 5.09 3.93 -8.69
N ARG A 84 5.50 4.77 -9.64
CA ARG A 84 4.69 5.04 -10.84
C ARG A 84 4.46 3.77 -11.65
N GLY A 85 5.52 2.98 -11.89
CA GLY A 85 5.43 1.70 -12.59
C GLY A 85 4.46 0.72 -11.92
N CYS A 86 4.55 0.53 -10.59
CA CYS A 86 3.59 -0.32 -9.88
C CYS A 86 2.16 0.19 -10.02
N THR A 87 1.97 1.51 -9.92
CA THR A 87 0.63 2.10 -10.01
C THR A 87 0.04 1.92 -11.40
N ASP A 88 0.82 2.16 -12.45
CA ASP A 88 0.40 1.99 -13.84
C ASP A 88 0.05 0.53 -14.14
N TYR A 89 0.91 -0.39 -13.69
CA TYR A 89 0.71 -1.82 -13.81
C TYR A 89 -0.62 -2.27 -13.17
N LEU A 90 -0.89 -1.85 -11.94
CA LEU A 90 -2.11 -2.25 -11.22
C LEU A 90 -3.37 -1.63 -11.82
N LEU A 91 -3.29 -0.39 -12.32
CA LEU A 91 -4.41 0.23 -13.04
C LEU A 91 -4.73 -0.48 -14.34
N GLN A 92 -3.72 -0.93 -15.08
CA GLN A 92 -3.92 -1.70 -16.31
C GLN A 92 -4.65 -3.02 -16.05
N HIS A 93 -4.47 -3.60 -14.86
CA HIS A 93 -5.12 -4.83 -14.43
C HIS A 93 -6.43 -4.59 -13.65
N ALA A 94 -6.87 -3.33 -13.50
CA ALA A 94 -8.14 -3.00 -12.88
C ALA A 94 -9.29 -3.15 -13.89
N ARG A 95 -10.08 -4.21 -13.73
CA ARG A 95 -11.19 -4.55 -14.63
C ARG A 95 -12.40 -3.66 -14.39
N PRO A 96 -13.31 -3.51 -15.39
CA PRO A 96 -14.57 -2.79 -15.20
C PRO A 96 -15.45 -3.35 -14.07
N SER A 97 -15.33 -4.63 -13.76
CA SER A 97 -15.99 -5.29 -12.61
C SER A 97 -15.50 -4.80 -11.25
N GLY A 98 -14.40 -4.05 -11.21
CA GLY A 98 -13.70 -3.65 -9.99
C GLY A 98 -12.59 -4.61 -9.57
N GLN A 99 -12.53 -5.81 -10.15
CA GLN A 99 -11.49 -6.78 -9.79
C GLN A 99 -10.13 -6.31 -10.32
N ILE A 100 -9.12 -6.37 -9.48
CA ILE A 100 -7.71 -6.14 -9.86
C ILE A 100 -7.03 -7.49 -9.81
N ILE A 101 -6.59 -7.99 -10.97
CA ILE A 101 -6.14 -9.36 -11.13
C ILE A 101 -5.27 -9.48 -12.39
N GLU A 102 -4.21 -10.29 -12.32
CA GLU A 102 -3.39 -10.63 -13.49
C GLU A 102 -4.18 -11.42 -14.55
N ASP A 103 -3.74 -11.35 -15.80
CA ASP A 103 -4.39 -12.09 -16.90
C ASP A 103 -4.19 -13.60 -16.77
N ASP A 104 -2.95 -14.02 -16.48
CA ASP A 104 -2.58 -15.41 -16.29
C ASP A 104 -2.60 -15.79 -14.80
N VAL A 105 -3.79 -16.08 -14.29
CA VAL A 105 -4.00 -16.44 -12.88
C VAL A 105 -3.47 -17.85 -12.62
N VAL A 106 -2.21 -17.95 -12.18
CA VAL A 106 -1.58 -19.23 -11.80
C VAL A 106 -1.94 -19.62 -10.35
N THR A 107 -2.45 -18.68 -9.55
CA THR A 107 -2.74 -18.90 -8.12
C THR A 107 -4.24 -19.13 -7.87
N HIS A 108 -4.58 -19.98 -6.89
CA HIS A 108 -5.99 -20.27 -6.57
C HIS A 108 -6.69 -19.19 -5.71
N ALA A 109 -6.07 -18.01 -5.51
CA ALA A 109 -6.56 -17.01 -4.55
C ALA A 109 -6.48 -15.55 -5.03
N PRO A 110 -7.21 -15.19 -6.10
CA PRO A 110 -7.17 -13.85 -6.69
C PRO A 110 -7.57 -12.73 -5.71
N MET A 111 -8.39 -13.01 -4.70
CA MET A 111 -8.75 -12.00 -3.70
C MET A 111 -7.56 -11.53 -2.84
N PHE A 112 -6.50 -12.33 -2.65
CA PHE A 112 -5.29 -11.83 -1.99
C PHE A 112 -4.63 -10.72 -2.80
N GLY A 113 -4.42 -10.97 -4.10
CA GLY A 113 -3.84 -10.00 -5.01
C GLY A 113 -4.69 -8.72 -5.06
N HIS A 114 -6.01 -8.89 -5.17
CA HIS A 114 -6.95 -7.78 -5.18
C HIS A 114 -6.89 -6.91 -3.91
N GLY A 115 -6.86 -7.53 -2.73
CA GLY A 115 -6.79 -6.80 -1.46
C GLY A 115 -5.48 -6.02 -1.29
N PHE A 116 -4.34 -6.62 -1.64
CA PHE A 116 -3.05 -5.92 -1.61
C PHE A 116 -2.98 -4.80 -2.64
N ALA A 117 -3.46 -5.02 -3.86
CA ALA A 117 -3.52 -4.00 -4.89
C ALA A 117 -4.39 -2.81 -4.47
N THR A 118 -5.57 -3.08 -3.91
CA THR A 118 -6.48 -2.03 -3.40
C THR A 118 -5.85 -1.25 -2.26
N THR A 119 -5.17 -1.94 -1.33
CA THR A 119 -4.41 -1.31 -0.24
C THR A 119 -3.36 -0.35 -0.80
N TYR A 120 -2.52 -0.82 -1.72
CA TYR A 120 -1.47 0.00 -2.33
C TYR A 120 -2.04 1.22 -3.06
N LEU A 121 -3.04 1.02 -3.94
CA LEU A 121 -3.66 2.11 -4.70
C LEU A 121 -4.28 3.15 -3.77
N ALA A 122 -4.90 2.73 -2.67
CA ALA A 122 -5.47 3.63 -1.67
C ALA A 122 -4.39 4.46 -0.97
N GLN A 123 -3.26 3.85 -0.61
CA GLN A 123 -2.14 4.55 0.01
C GLN A 123 -1.55 5.61 -0.93
N VAL A 124 -1.26 5.26 -2.20
CA VAL A 124 -0.72 6.26 -3.14
C VAL A 124 -1.73 7.37 -3.47
N TYR A 125 -3.01 7.05 -3.58
CA TYR A 125 -4.07 8.06 -3.75
C TYR A 125 -4.13 9.00 -2.53
N GLY A 126 -4.11 8.46 -1.31
CA GLY A 126 -4.09 9.25 -0.07
C GLY A 126 -2.83 10.12 0.09
N MET A 127 -1.72 9.72 -0.54
CA MET A 127 -0.49 10.53 -0.64
C MET A 127 -0.54 11.60 -1.75
N GLY A 128 -1.64 11.69 -2.50
CA GLY A 128 -1.84 12.69 -3.56
C GLY A 128 -1.40 12.24 -4.96
N LEU A 129 -1.18 10.94 -5.17
CA LEU A 129 -0.83 10.42 -6.50
C LEU A 129 -2.10 10.27 -7.36
N ARG A 130 -2.30 11.18 -8.32
CA ARG A 130 -3.30 11.12 -9.41
C ARG A 130 -4.76 10.93 -8.99
N ASP A 131 -5.62 11.89 -9.33
CA ASP A 131 -7.06 11.83 -9.02
C ASP A 131 -7.81 10.69 -9.75
N GLU A 132 -7.28 10.24 -10.89
CA GLU A 132 -7.86 9.16 -11.71
C GLU A 132 -7.96 7.83 -10.95
N LEU A 133 -7.13 7.62 -9.92
CA LEU A 133 -7.16 6.44 -9.05
C LEU A 133 -8.51 6.27 -8.33
N LYS A 134 -9.20 7.39 -8.07
CA LYS A 134 -10.46 7.40 -7.31
C LYS A 134 -11.52 6.50 -7.94
N THR A 135 -11.63 6.51 -9.27
CA THR A 135 -12.63 5.70 -9.98
C THR A 135 -12.32 4.21 -9.88
N ALA A 136 -11.05 3.83 -10.05
CA ALA A 136 -10.62 2.44 -9.91
C ALA A 136 -10.83 1.93 -8.47
N LEU A 137 -10.45 2.75 -7.47
CA LEU A 137 -10.61 2.44 -6.05
C LEU A 137 -12.06 2.23 -5.65
N ARG A 138 -12.98 3.09 -6.10
CA ARG A 138 -14.42 2.92 -5.80
C ARG A 138 -14.96 1.60 -6.33
N ARG A 139 -14.55 1.18 -7.53
CA ARG A 139 -14.96 -0.10 -8.10
C ARG A 139 -14.35 -1.28 -7.35
N ALA A 140 -13.06 -1.20 -7.00
CA ALA A 140 -12.39 -2.22 -6.20
C ALA A 140 -13.05 -2.40 -4.83
N VAL A 141 -13.29 -1.31 -4.10
CA VAL A 141 -13.99 -1.32 -2.82
C VAL A 141 -15.41 -1.90 -2.95
N SER A 142 -16.13 -1.53 -4.01
CA SER A 142 -17.48 -2.07 -4.25
C SER A 142 -17.46 -3.58 -4.45
N LEU A 143 -16.46 -4.12 -5.15
CA LEU A 143 -16.28 -5.56 -5.29
C LEU A 143 -15.97 -6.23 -3.96
N ILE A 144 -15.08 -5.65 -3.15
CA ILE A 144 -14.77 -6.19 -1.82
C ILE A 144 -16.05 -6.26 -0.99
N LEU A 145 -16.82 -5.18 -0.90
CA LEU A 145 -18.06 -5.16 -0.12
C LEU A 145 -19.09 -6.18 -0.63
N ALA A 146 -19.21 -6.36 -1.95
CA ALA A 146 -20.13 -7.33 -2.53
C ALA A 146 -19.70 -8.80 -2.31
N ALA A 147 -18.41 -9.05 -2.12
CA ALA A 147 -17.86 -10.39 -1.88
C ALA A 147 -17.90 -10.80 -0.40
N GLN A 148 -18.36 -9.94 0.51
CA GLN A 148 -18.44 -10.25 1.94
C GLN A 148 -19.57 -11.25 2.21
N ASP A 149 -19.26 -12.33 2.94
CA ASP A 149 -20.27 -13.31 3.35
C ASP A 149 -21.14 -12.81 4.53
N ALA A 150 -22.15 -13.60 4.90
CA ALA A 150 -23.08 -13.25 5.99
C ALA A 150 -22.42 -13.19 7.39
N SER A 151 -21.23 -13.79 7.56
CA SER A 151 -20.44 -13.73 8.79
C SER A 151 -19.53 -12.51 8.85
N GLY A 152 -19.39 -11.80 7.73
CA GLY A 152 -18.47 -10.68 7.58
C GLY A 152 -17.09 -11.06 7.05
N ALA A 153 -16.91 -12.29 6.57
CA ALA A 153 -15.64 -12.82 6.09
C ALA A 153 -15.53 -12.82 4.56
N TRP A 154 -14.33 -13.12 4.05
CA TRP A 154 -14.03 -13.26 2.63
C TRP A 154 -13.22 -14.52 2.35
N ARG A 155 -13.40 -15.07 1.15
CA ARG A 155 -12.59 -16.16 0.61
C ARG A 155 -11.72 -15.73 -0.57
N TYR A 156 -11.07 -16.72 -1.16
CA TYR A 156 -10.19 -16.66 -2.31
C TYR A 156 -10.86 -16.14 -3.59
N THR A 157 -12.19 -16.25 -3.71
CA THR A 157 -12.97 -15.82 -4.88
C THR A 157 -13.84 -14.61 -4.56
N PRO A 158 -14.28 -13.82 -5.55
CA PRO A 158 -15.11 -12.64 -5.33
C PRO A 158 -16.60 -13.00 -5.12
N PHE A 159 -16.88 -14.12 -4.44
CA PHE A 159 -18.23 -14.60 -4.16
C PHE A 159 -18.39 -14.82 -2.65
N PRO A 160 -19.59 -14.54 -2.09
CA PRO A 160 -19.87 -14.70 -0.67
C PRO A 160 -20.18 -16.17 -0.34
N ASP A 161 -19.16 -17.05 -0.35
CA ASP A 161 -19.32 -18.50 -0.18
C ASP A 161 -18.94 -19.00 1.24
N ASP A 162 -17.74 -18.67 1.72
CA ASP A 162 -17.21 -19.03 3.05
C ASP A 162 -16.10 -18.03 3.47
N GLY A 163 -15.57 -18.16 4.68
CA GLY A 163 -14.52 -17.30 5.22
C GLY A 163 -13.14 -17.93 5.21
N ASP A 164 -12.10 -17.11 5.00
CA ASP A 164 -10.72 -17.41 5.36
C ASP A 164 -10.13 -16.23 6.16
N VAL A 165 -9.45 -16.51 7.27
CA VAL A 165 -8.94 -15.47 8.18
C VAL A 165 -7.90 -14.57 7.50
N SER A 166 -7.02 -15.15 6.69
CA SER A 166 -5.94 -14.41 6.03
C SER A 166 -6.49 -13.51 4.94
N VAL A 167 -7.41 -14.00 4.11
CA VAL A 167 -8.04 -13.15 3.08
C VAL A 167 -8.92 -12.08 3.70
N THR A 168 -9.68 -12.43 4.74
CA THR A 168 -10.51 -11.48 5.50
C THR A 168 -9.66 -10.32 6.04
N THR A 169 -8.50 -10.62 6.63
CA THR A 169 -7.57 -9.59 7.11
C THR A 169 -7.08 -8.70 5.96
N CYS A 170 -6.75 -9.30 4.82
CA CYS A 170 -6.31 -8.55 3.64
C CYS A 170 -7.39 -7.59 3.11
N GLN A 171 -8.64 -8.05 2.99
CA GLN A 171 -9.75 -7.19 2.57
C GLN A 171 -10.04 -6.08 3.58
N MET A 172 -9.98 -6.37 4.87
CA MET A 172 -10.17 -5.38 5.92
C MET A 172 -9.12 -4.27 5.88
N ILE A 173 -7.84 -4.60 5.63
CA ILE A 173 -6.77 -3.61 5.46
C ILE A 173 -7.01 -2.76 4.20
N ALA A 174 -7.49 -3.35 3.12
CA ALA A 174 -7.83 -2.64 1.90
C ALA A 174 -8.96 -1.63 2.13
N LEU A 175 -10.05 -2.05 2.77
CA LEU A 175 -11.18 -1.18 3.14
C LEU A 175 -10.75 -0.05 4.09
N ALA A 176 -9.93 -0.37 5.09
CA ALA A 176 -9.41 0.62 6.02
C ALA A 176 -8.53 1.67 5.32
N SER A 177 -7.65 1.23 4.42
CA SER A 177 -6.78 2.10 3.62
C SER A 177 -7.60 2.99 2.69
N ALA A 178 -8.61 2.44 2.02
CA ALA A 178 -9.50 3.19 1.14
C ALA A 178 -10.27 4.27 1.92
N ARG A 179 -10.82 3.92 3.09
CA ARG A 179 -11.48 4.87 3.99
C ARG A 179 -10.52 5.98 4.44
N GLN A 180 -9.28 5.64 4.79
CA GLN A 180 -8.27 6.64 5.19
C GLN A 180 -7.95 7.62 4.06
N ALA A 181 -7.97 7.15 2.81
CA ALA A 181 -7.75 7.96 1.64
C ALA A 181 -9.01 8.75 1.18
N GLY A 182 -10.15 8.61 1.87
CA GLY A 182 -11.38 9.34 1.56
C GLY A 182 -12.19 8.77 0.38
N ILE A 183 -12.08 7.45 0.15
CA ILE A 183 -12.91 6.70 -0.80
C ILE A 183 -14.28 6.36 -0.22
#